data_AF-A0A0R2FPH7-F1
#
_entry.id   AF-A0A0R2FPH7-F1
#
_cell.length_a   1.000
_cell.length_b   1.000
_cell.length_c   1.000
_cell.angle_alpha   90.00
_cell.angle_beta   90.00
_cell.angle_gamma   90.00
#
_symmetry.space_group_name_H-M   'P 1'
#
loop_
_entity.id
_entity.type
_entity.pdbx_description
1 polymer ?
#
loop_
_entity_poly.entity_id
_entity_poly.type
_entity_poly.pdbx_seq_one_letter_code
_entity_poly.pdbx_strand_id
1 'polypeptide(L)'
;MTEKSNLFKCHKISEGKTSGEVLFSKDGICFYLIDPESGVVIERNHSLFGKSIANKILVFPNGTGSSVVQADGMYQLKMHNMGPKAMIVENADTTLVASSIIMEIPLVDKVDSNFNENVKNKDILEVNAIEGEIKLVQKGE
;
A
#
# COMPACT_ATOMS: atom_id res chain seq x y z
N MET A 1 -11.72 -25.49 -16.60
CA MET A 1 -10.45 -24.75 -16.70
C MET A 1 -10.77 -23.33 -16.29
N THR A 2 -10.61 -22.99 -15.01
CA THR A 2 -10.90 -21.63 -14.55
C THR A 2 -9.63 -20.82 -14.76
N GLU A 3 -9.59 -20.04 -15.84
CA GLU A 3 -8.59 -18.98 -16.00
C GLU A 3 -8.68 -18.10 -14.74
N LYS A 4 -7.71 -18.22 -13.85
CA LYS A 4 -7.57 -17.27 -12.75
C LYS A 4 -7.19 -15.95 -13.41
N SER A 5 -8.15 -15.03 -13.47
CA SER A 5 -7.90 -13.67 -13.89
C SER A 5 -6.85 -13.07 -12.96
N ASN A 6 -5.67 -12.79 -13.52
CA ASN A 6 -4.59 -12.08 -12.83
C ASN A 6 -4.81 -10.56 -12.84
N LEU A 7 -6.03 -10.11 -13.14
CA LEU A 7 -6.41 -8.72 -13.25
C LEU A 7 -7.59 -8.48 -12.30
N PHE A 8 -7.43 -7.48 -11.45
CA PHE A 8 -8.39 -7.07 -10.43
C PHE A 8 -8.74 -5.61 -10.67
N LYS A 9 -10.04 -5.30 -10.70
CA LYS A 9 -10.49 -3.91 -10.77
C LYS A 9 -10.40 -3.28 -9.38
N CYS A 10 -10.12 -1.99 -9.36
CA CYS A 10 -10.11 -1.19 -8.14
C CYS A 10 -10.62 0.22 -8.43
N HIS A 11 -11.01 0.92 -7.38
CA HIS A 11 -11.33 2.33 -7.45
C HIS A 11 -10.05 3.15 -7.22
N LYS A 12 -9.81 4.13 -8.10
CA LYS A 12 -8.63 4.99 -8.01
C LYS A 12 -8.87 6.16 -7.06
N ILE A 13 -7.87 6.47 -6.25
CA ILE A 13 -7.86 7.63 -5.35
C ILE A 13 -6.74 8.59 -5.75
N SER A 14 -5.52 8.08 -5.83
CA SER A 14 -4.33 8.82 -6.25
C SER A 14 -3.74 8.17 -7.49
N GLU A 15 -3.47 8.97 -8.50
CA GLU A 15 -2.97 8.50 -9.79
C GLU A 15 -1.53 8.00 -9.74
N GLY A 16 -1.20 7.15 -10.71
CA GLY A 16 0.15 6.64 -10.92
C GLY A 16 0.17 5.17 -11.28
N LYS A 17 1.33 4.71 -11.75
CA LYS A 17 1.56 3.33 -12.16
C LYS A 17 2.89 2.84 -11.64
N THR A 18 2.87 1.68 -10.98
CA THR A 18 4.07 1.12 -10.36
C THR A 18 3.97 -0.39 -10.25
N SER A 19 5.11 -1.05 -10.00
CA SER A 19 5.17 -2.46 -9.69
C SER A 19 6.09 -2.74 -8.51
N GLY A 20 5.72 -3.73 -7.71
CA GLY A 20 6.46 -4.05 -6.49
C GLY A 20 5.95 -5.28 -5.78
N GLU A 21 6.74 -5.69 -4.79
CA GLU A 21 6.41 -6.79 -3.88
C GLU A 21 5.26 -6.39 -2.96
N VAL A 22 4.30 -7.28 -2.79
CA VAL A 22 3.15 -7.09 -1.91
C VAL A 22 3.52 -7.32 -0.46
N LEU A 23 3.08 -6.40 0.39
CA LEU A 23 3.12 -6.50 1.83
C LEU A 23 1.73 -6.25 2.43
N PHE A 24 1.10 -7.31 2.93
CA PHE A 24 -0.15 -7.28 3.66
C PHE A 24 0.08 -6.96 5.13
N SER A 25 -0.61 -5.92 5.58
CA SER A 25 -0.85 -5.61 6.98
C SER A 25 -2.24 -6.09 7.39
N LYS A 26 -2.35 -6.71 8.57
CA LYS A 26 -3.64 -7.01 9.18
C LYS A 26 -4.19 -5.84 10.00
N ASP A 27 -3.29 -4.94 10.40
CA ASP A 27 -3.59 -3.78 11.24
C ASP A 27 -3.51 -2.51 10.41
N GLY A 28 -4.16 -1.46 10.90
CA GLY A 28 -4.08 -0.16 10.25
C GLY A 28 -2.71 0.47 10.42
N ILE A 29 -2.24 1.15 9.37
CA ILE A 29 -0.86 1.66 9.28
C ILE A 29 -0.78 3.10 9.78
N CYS A 30 0.14 3.34 10.71
CA CYS A 30 0.57 4.68 11.09
C CYS A 30 1.95 4.97 10.49
N PHE A 31 2.02 5.79 9.45
CA PHE A 31 3.29 6.11 8.76
C PHE A 31 4.33 6.80 9.65
N TYR A 32 3.89 7.45 10.74
CA TYR A 32 4.79 8.06 11.72
C TYR A 32 5.52 7.03 12.61
N LEU A 33 4.97 5.82 12.74
CA LEU A 33 5.58 4.72 13.48
C LEU A 33 6.39 3.80 12.55
N ILE A 34 6.94 4.39 11.50
CA ILE A 34 7.85 3.75 10.56
C ILE A 34 9.14 4.54 10.60
N ASP A 35 10.25 3.84 10.82
CA ASP A 35 11.56 4.46 10.81
C ASP A 35 11.83 5.04 9.41
N PRO A 36 12.06 6.36 9.27
CA PRO A 36 12.16 6.99 7.97
C PRO A 36 13.42 6.59 7.22
N GLU A 37 14.50 6.24 7.92
CA GLU A 37 15.78 5.88 7.31
C GLU A 37 15.79 4.45 6.74
N SER A 38 15.07 3.51 7.37
CA SER A 38 15.04 2.10 6.95
C SER A 38 13.70 1.66 6.34
N GLY A 39 12.64 2.45 6.52
CA GLY A 39 11.27 2.10 6.18
C GLY A 39 10.69 0.98 7.04
N VAL A 40 11.33 0.63 8.16
CA VAL A 40 10.92 -0.47 9.05
C VAL A 40 9.82 0.00 10.01
N VAL A 41 8.75 -0.77 10.11
CA VAL A 41 7.69 -0.51 11.09
C VAL A 41 8.22 -0.76 12.50
N ILE A 42 8.21 0.29 13.33
CA ILE A 42 8.72 0.27 14.72
C ILE A 42 7.60 0.09 15.76
N GLU A 43 6.34 0.03 15.33
CA GLU A 43 5.19 -0.23 16.19
C GLU A 43 5.16 -1.69 16.70
N ARG A 44 5.49 -1.91 17.98
CA ARG A 44 5.66 -3.25 18.57
C ARG A 44 4.44 -4.17 18.51
N ASN A 45 3.23 -3.59 18.55
CA ASN A 45 1.98 -4.35 18.56
C ASN A 45 1.40 -4.56 17.15
N HIS A 46 2.10 -4.12 16.12
CA HIS A 46 1.62 -4.16 14.73
C HIS A 46 2.08 -5.44 14.02
N SER A 47 1.23 -6.01 13.16
CA SER A 47 1.55 -7.24 12.38
C SER A 47 2.77 -7.13 11.46
N LEU A 48 3.17 -5.90 11.12
CA LEU A 48 4.37 -5.60 10.34
C LEU A 48 5.59 -5.19 11.17
N PHE A 49 5.56 -5.28 12.51
CA PHE A 49 6.70 -4.92 13.34
C PHE A 49 8.00 -5.58 12.86
N GLY A 50 9.04 -4.77 12.65
CA GLY A 50 10.34 -5.23 12.15
C GLY A 50 10.41 -5.52 10.65
N LYS A 51 9.34 -5.26 9.88
CA LYS A 51 9.33 -5.36 8.41
C LYS A 51 9.43 -3.99 7.76
N SER A 52 10.15 -3.92 6.64
CA SER A 52 10.23 -2.69 5.83
C SER A 52 9.10 -2.61 4.81
N ILE A 53 8.49 -1.43 4.72
CA ILE A 53 7.49 -1.08 3.69
C ILE A 53 8.13 -0.44 2.45
N ALA A 54 9.43 -0.14 2.50
CA ALA A 54 10.12 0.59 1.47
C ALA A 54 10.06 -0.15 0.14
N ASN A 55 9.72 0.58 -0.93
CA ASN A 55 9.65 0.06 -2.30
C ASN A 55 8.64 -1.09 -2.53
N LYS A 56 7.65 -1.26 -1.63
CA LYS A 56 6.63 -2.31 -1.69
C LYS A 56 5.24 -1.77 -1.99
N ILE A 57 4.35 -2.66 -2.38
CA ILE A 57 2.91 -2.41 -2.51
C ILE A 57 2.27 -2.79 -1.18
N LEU A 58 1.86 -1.79 -0.42
CA LEU A 58 1.33 -1.96 0.91
C LEU A 58 -0.18 -2.18 0.85
N VAL A 59 -0.66 -3.28 1.41
CA VAL A 59 -2.10 -3.61 1.51
C VAL A 59 -2.51 -3.57 2.96
N PHE A 60 -3.49 -2.76 3.33
CA PHE A 60 -3.87 -2.58 4.74
C PHE A 60 -5.34 -2.14 4.89
N PRO A 61 -5.98 -2.42 6.03
CA PRO A 61 -7.41 -2.14 6.22
C PRO A 61 -7.73 -0.64 6.26
N ASN A 62 -6.92 0.16 6.97
CA ASN A 62 -7.14 1.60 7.14
C ASN A 62 -5.86 2.32 7.59
N GLY A 63 -5.77 3.63 7.32
CA GLY A 63 -4.74 4.48 7.94
C GLY A 63 -5.06 4.73 9.42
N THR A 64 -4.03 4.86 10.26
CA THR A 64 -4.17 5.22 11.69
C THR A 64 -3.33 6.45 12.02
N GLY A 65 -3.78 7.23 13.00
CA GLY A 65 -3.16 8.49 13.42
C GLY A 65 -3.87 9.74 12.89
N SER A 66 -3.55 10.89 13.50
CA SER A 66 -4.13 12.19 13.13
C SER A 66 -3.62 12.70 11.78
N SER A 67 -4.31 13.68 11.20
CA SER A 67 -3.98 14.16 9.85
C SER A 67 -2.56 14.67 9.69
N VAL A 68 -2.07 15.41 10.68
CA VAL A 68 -0.69 15.91 10.69
C VAL A 68 0.31 14.78 10.83
N VAL A 69 0.02 13.78 11.67
CA VAL A 69 0.92 12.66 11.99
C VAL A 69 1.09 11.74 10.77
N GLN A 70 -0.01 11.43 10.07
CA GLN A 70 0.04 10.65 8.84
C GLN A 70 0.81 11.38 7.73
N ALA A 71 0.51 12.67 7.51
CA ALA A 71 1.17 13.46 6.48
C ALA A 71 2.67 13.63 6.76
N ASP A 72 3.05 13.91 8.01
CA ASP A 72 4.46 14.03 8.42
C ASP A 72 5.21 12.70 8.25
N GLY A 73 4.65 11.58 8.73
CA GLY A 73 5.26 10.25 8.55
C GLY A 73 5.47 9.90 7.07
N MET A 74 4.45 10.11 6.22
CA MET A 74 4.57 9.89 4.79
C MET A 74 5.61 10.81 4.14
N TYR A 75 5.69 12.07 4.58
CA TYR A 75 6.66 13.03 4.09
C TYR A 75 8.09 12.60 4.40
N GLN A 76 8.38 12.22 5.65
CA GLN A 76 9.70 11.72 6.05
C GLN A 76 10.10 10.50 5.23
N LEU A 77 9.20 9.53 5.07
CA LEU A 77 9.45 8.35 4.24
C LEU A 77 9.73 8.71 2.77
N LYS A 78 9.02 9.69 2.20
CA LYS A 78 9.27 10.19 0.83
C LYS A 78 10.64 10.85 0.73
N MET A 79 11.02 11.69 1.69
CA MET A 79 12.33 12.37 1.71
C MET A 79 13.50 11.38 1.74
N HIS A 80 13.33 10.24 2.43
CA HIS A 80 14.34 9.19 2.51
C HIS A 80 14.20 8.11 1.42
N ASN A 81 13.23 8.21 0.50
CA ASN A 81 12.91 7.18 -0.50
C ASN A 81 12.58 5.80 0.09
N MET A 82 12.07 5.79 1.33
CA MET A 82 11.69 4.59 2.08
C MET A 82 10.16 4.38 2.14
N GLY A 83 9.41 5.18 1.39
CA GLY A 83 7.96 5.03 1.26
C GLY A 83 7.54 3.79 0.46
N PRO A 84 6.24 3.44 0.54
CA PRO A 84 5.67 2.40 -0.32
C PRO A 84 5.58 2.91 -1.76
N LYS A 85 5.69 2.00 -2.72
CA LYS A 85 5.49 2.30 -4.15
C LYS A 85 4.04 2.59 -4.49
N ALA A 86 3.13 1.81 -3.91
CA ALA A 86 1.69 2.00 -4.02
C ALA A 86 1.02 1.50 -2.75
N MET A 87 -0.19 1.97 -2.54
CA MET A 87 -1.02 1.62 -1.40
C MET A 87 -2.37 1.10 -1.87
N ILE A 88 -2.81 0.01 -1.26
CA ILE A 88 -4.13 -0.58 -1.45
C ILE A 88 -4.79 -0.57 -0.08
N VAL A 89 -5.85 0.21 0.06
CA VAL A 89 -6.55 0.37 1.33
C VAL A 89 -7.98 -0.14 1.24
N GLU A 90 -8.46 -0.84 2.25
CA GLU A 90 -9.87 -1.27 2.28
C GLU A 90 -10.80 -0.09 2.57
N ASN A 91 -10.42 0.76 3.53
CA ASN A 91 -11.16 1.95 3.93
C ASN A 91 -10.23 3.17 3.90
N ALA A 92 -10.35 3.97 2.84
CA ALA A 92 -9.58 5.19 2.69
C ALA A 92 -10.17 6.33 3.55
N ASP A 93 -9.40 6.85 4.50
CA ASP A 93 -9.73 8.09 5.22
C ASP A 93 -9.40 9.32 4.35
N THR A 94 -10.16 10.40 4.49
CA THR A 94 -9.94 11.66 3.73
C THR A 94 -8.54 12.23 3.95
N THR A 95 -7.95 12.03 5.13
CA THR A 95 -6.57 12.38 5.43
C THR A 95 -5.58 11.60 4.57
N LEU A 96 -5.75 10.28 4.51
CA LEU A 96 -4.85 9.39 3.79
C LEU A 96 -4.93 9.67 2.30
N VAL A 97 -6.15 9.90 1.80
CA VAL A 97 -6.42 10.35 0.43
C VAL A 97 -5.64 11.62 0.12
N ALA A 98 -5.84 12.69 0.91
CA ALA A 98 -5.15 13.97 0.69
C ALA A 98 -3.62 13.81 0.74
N SER A 99 -3.11 13.06 1.72
CA SER A 99 -1.67 12.82 1.89
C SER A 99 -1.09 12.03 0.71
N SER A 100 -1.80 11.00 0.22
CA SER A 100 -1.35 10.21 -0.93
C SER A 100 -1.26 11.01 -2.22
N ILE A 101 -2.17 11.96 -2.42
CA ILE A 101 -2.18 12.87 -3.59
C ILE A 101 -1.01 13.84 -3.49
N ILE A 102 -0.81 14.48 -2.33
CA ILE A 102 0.30 15.41 -2.10
C ILE A 102 1.67 14.70 -2.25
N MET A 103 1.74 13.46 -1.80
CA MET A 103 2.96 12.66 -1.88
C MET A 103 3.13 11.96 -3.23
N GLU A 104 2.18 12.09 -4.17
CA GLU A 104 2.19 11.43 -5.48
C GLU A 104 2.39 9.91 -5.37
N ILE A 105 1.83 9.31 -4.33
CA ILE A 105 1.87 7.85 -4.13
C ILE A 105 0.56 7.29 -4.68
N PRO A 106 0.60 6.34 -5.63
CA PRO A 106 -0.59 5.65 -6.11
C PRO A 106 -1.36 5.03 -4.94
N LEU A 107 -2.65 5.36 -4.85
CA LEU A 107 -3.56 4.87 -3.82
C LEU A 107 -4.85 4.40 -4.49
N VAL A 108 -5.26 3.18 -4.17
CA VAL A 108 -6.49 2.56 -4.67
C VAL A 108 -7.26 1.91 -3.53
N ASP A 109 -8.58 1.83 -3.66
CA ASP A 109 -9.49 1.16 -2.74
C ASP A 109 -10.51 0.28 -3.50
N LYS A 110 -11.40 -0.39 -2.75
CA LYS A 110 -12.49 -1.23 -3.32
C LYS A 110 -12.02 -2.20 -4.40
N VAL A 111 -10.93 -2.92 -4.11
CA VAL A 111 -10.42 -3.96 -5.00
C VAL A 111 -11.40 -5.13 -5.05
N ASP A 112 -11.51 -5.80 -6.20
CA ASP A 112 -12.32 -7.02 -6.35
C ASP A 112 -12.10 -8.03 -5.21
N SER A 113 -13.19 -8.66 -4.74
CA SER A 113 -13.18 -9.57 -3.59
C SER A 113 -12.24 -10.77 -3.73
N ASN A 114 -11.95 -11.18 -4.97
CA ASN A 114 -11.05 -12.29 -5.28
C ASN A 114 -9.56 -11.90 -5.17
N PHE A 115 -9.22 -10.62 -4.95
CA PHE A 115 -7.85 -10.15 -4.78
C PHE A 115 -7.15 -10.83 -3.59
N ASN A 116 -7.76 -10.77 -2.42
CA ASN A 116 -7.21 -11.35 -1.18
C ASN A 116 -7.08 -12.89 -1.24
N GLU A 117 -7.87 -13.56 -2.09
CA GLU A 117 -7.80 -15.01 -2.30
C GLU A 117 -6.70 -15.44 -3.27
N ASN A 118 -6.32 -14.56 -4.21
CA ASN A 118 -5.38 -14.87 -5.28
C ASN A 118 -3.98 -14.27 -5.07
N VAL A 119 -3.87 -13.22 -4.27
CA VAL A 119 -2.62 -12.50 -3.99
C VAL A 119 -2.14 -12.78 -2.56
N LYS A 120 -0.84 -12.97 -2.40
CA LYS A 120 -0.17 -13.22 -1.12
C LYS A 120 1.02 -12.28 -0.92
N ASN A 121 1.51 -12.24 0.32
CA ASN A 121 2.79 -11.60 0.62
C ASN A 121 3.89 -12.14 -0.30
N LYS A 122 4.81 -11.25 -0.73
CA LYS A 122 5.88 -11.51 -1.70
C LYS A 122 5.45 -11.62 -3.17
N ASP A 123 4.15 -11.66 -3.47
CA ASP A 123 3.71 -11.57 -4.86
C ASP A 123 4.13 -10.22 -5.46
N ILE A 124 4.39 -10.20 -6.76
CA ILE A 124 4.67 -8.97 -7.50
C ILE A 124 3.39 -8.54 -8.20
N LEU A 125 2.90 -7.35 -7.84
CA LEU A 125 1.79 -6.71 -8.53
C LEU A 125 2.28 -5.53 -9.37
N GLU A 126 1.54 -5.25 -10.43
CA GLU A 126 1.52 -3.97 -11.12
C GLU A 126 0.22 -3.26 -10.76
N VAL A 127 0.32 -2.10 -10.11
CA VAL A 127 -0.83 -1.26 -9.76
C VAL A 127 -0.88 -0.11 -10.76
N ASN A 128 -1.97 -0.05 -11.52
CA ASN A 128 -2.29 1.02 -12.45
C ASN A 128 -3.49 1.81 -11.90
N ALA A 129 -3.21 2.80 -11.06
CA ALA A 129 -4.24 3.66 -10.48
C ALA A 129 -4.82 4.67 -11.50
N ILE A 130 -4.25 4.77 -12.71
CA ILE A 130 -4.79 5.63 -13.77
C ILE A 130 -6.04 4.99 -14.37
N GLU A 131 -5.94 3.70 -14.71
CA GLU A 131 -7.02 2.89 -15.29
C GLU A 131 -7.88 2.18 -14.22
N GLY A 132 -7.42 2.12 -12.97
CA GLY A 132 -8.14 1.44 -11.89
C GLY A 132 -8.00 -0.07 -11.96
N GLU A 133 -6.78 -0.54 -12.25
CA GLU A 133 -6.48 -1.95 -12.46
C GLU A 133 -5.24 -2.38 -11.67
N ILE A 134 -5.30 -3.59 -11.10
CA ILE A 134 -4.21 -4.24 -10.41
C ILE A 134 -3.95 -5.57 -11.09
N LYS A 135 -2.71 -5.83 -11.49
CA LYS A 135 -2.32 -7.05 -12.19
C LYS A 135 -1.32 -7.84 -11.38
N LEU A 136 -1.59 -9.13 -11.17
CA LEU A 136 -0.62 -10.08 -10.62
C LEU A 136 0.40 -10.46 -11.71
N VAL A 137 1.64 -10.00 -11.54
CA VAL A 137 2.73 -10.21 -12.49
C VAL A 137 3.47 -11.49 -12.19
N GLN A 138 3.79 -11.73 -10.91
CA GLN A 138 4.54 -12.90 -10.47
C GLN A 138 4.07 -13.34 -9.09
N LYS A 139 4.02 -14.65 -8.85
CA LYS A 139 3.80 -15.17 -7.50
C LYS A 139 5.11 -15.23 -6.73
N GLY A 140 5.06 -14.78 -5.49
CA GLY A 140 6.16 -14.89 -4.55
C GLY A 140 6.31 -16.33 -4.06
N GLU A 141 7.55 -16.76 -3.89
CA GLU A 141 7.93 -18.04 -3.29
C GLU A 141 7.95 -18.00 -1.75
#